data_AF-A0A3D1ES54-F1
#
_entry.id   AF-A0A3D1ES54-F1
#
_cell.length_a   1.000
_cell.length_b   1.000
_cell.length_c   1.000
_cell.angle_alpha   90.00
_cell.angle_beta   90.00
_cell.angle_gamma   90.00
#
_symmetry.space_group_name_H-M   'P 1'
#
loop_
_entity.id
_entity.type
_entity.pdbx_description
1 polymer ?
#
loop_
_entity_poly.entity_id
_entity_poly.type
_entity_poly.pdbx_seq_one_letter_code
_entity_poly.pdbx_strand_id
1 'polypeptide(L)'
;MFFGKKKPKDSQESASGETPASIQPNPAKADPWFRHADNAKDSLQNAYALKLFASGLSFDNTRLDLVESILSCAILHRDQGGKSAPSSEKKEIEGMGPYGKFASAYYAWLRDLGNIKVALEFMRQALAFDSMAWANHHANTIFKMHLSGKTSKKGWVELMRLCGEANNWDLAQQAGAKARELDPSDGDLDTEMKNLAASRAMTEGGYTEAAGNEGGFRKMIKDADKQKELQEEETLAGGAETAAAPLERARQAYEADPADTNAVAKLLQLLRRVGDS
;
A
#
# COMPACT_ATOMS: atom_id res chain seq x y z
N MET A 1 -18.78 -43.93 57.81
CA MET A 1 -17.42 -43.84 57.22
C MET A 1 -17.60 -43.72 55.70
N PHE A 2 -17.17 -42.72 54.95
CA PHE A 2 -16.38 -41.51 55.18
C PHE A 2 -16.71 -40.50 54.06
N PHE A 3 -16.55 -39.22 54.41
CA PHE A 3 -16.71 -38.02 53.59
C PHE A 3 -15.74 -37.93 52.38
N GLY A 4 -16.25 -37.34 51.30
CA GLY A 4 -15.67 -36.29 50.44
C GLY A 4 -14.15 -36.19 50.17
N LYS A 5 -13.82 -35.92 48.89
CA LYS A 5 -13.04 -34.73 48.48
C LYS A 5 -12.93 -34.61 46.95
N LYS A 6 -13.32 -33.44 46.44
CA LYS A 6 -12.98 -32.92 45.10
C LYS A 6 -11.45 -32.88 44.95
N LYS A 7 -10.94 -33.31 43.79
CA LYS A 7 -9.56 -33.05 43.35
C LYS A 7 -9.43 -31.68 42.69
N PRO A 8 -8.22 -31.08 42.73
CA PRO A 8 -8.02 -29.64 42.62
C PRO A 8 -8.09 -29.16 41.17
N LYS A 9 -8.50 -27.90 41.05
CA LYS A 9 -8.44 -27.09 39.85
C LYS A 9 -7.00 -26.62 39.71
N ASP A 10 -6.19 -27.31 38.92
CA ASP A 10 -4.86 -26.82 38.55
C ASP A 10 -5.03 -25.65 37.56
N SER A 11 -4.81 -24.47 38.12
CA SER A 11 -3.99 -23.38 37.57
C SER A 11 -4.06 -23.18 36.07
N GLN A 12 -4.92 -22.23 35.68
CA GLN A 12 -4.71 -21.43 34.48
C GLN A 12 -3.32 -20.81 34.56
N GLU A 13 -2.37 -21.37 33.83
CA GLU A 13 -1.21 -20.63 33.36
C GLU A 13 -1.75 -19.54 32.43
N SER A 14 -1.78 -18.33 32.97
CA SER A 14 -1.95 -17.09 32.23
C SER A 14 -0.86 -17.02 31.16
N ALA A 15 -1.23 -17.42 29.94
CA ALA A 15 -0.48 -17.09 28.75
C ALA A 15 -0.34 -15.57 28.72
N SER A 16 0.88 -15.13 29.04
CA SER A 16 1.39 -13.80 28.78
C SER A 16 0.92 -13.36 27.41
N GLY A 17 0.36 -12.15 27.31
CA GLY A 17 -0.09 -11.58 26.06
C GLY A 17 1.04 -11.57 25.03
N GLU A 18 1.06 -12.59 24.19
CA GLU A 18 1.78 -12.56 22.93
C GLU A 18 1.06 -11.54 22.07
N THR A 19 1.75 -10.45 21.77
CA THR A 19 1.46 -9.62 20.60
C THR A 19 1.27 -10.59 19.42
N PRO A 20 0.16 -10.52 18.67
CA PRO A 20 -0.07 -11.46 17.57
C PRO A 20 1.16 -11.43 16.65
N ALA A 21 1.79 -12.58 16.46
CA ALA A 21 2.96 -12.70 15.62
C ALA A 21 2.62 -12.08 14.26
N SER A 22 3.33 -11.00 13.90
CA SER A 22 3.22 -10.41 12.57
C SER A 22 3.42 -11.53 11.55
N ILE A 23 2.47 -11.70 10.63
CA ILE A 23 2.61 -12.69 9.57
C ILE A 23 3.85 -12.32 8.74
N GLN A 24 4.81 -13.24 8.65
CA GLN A 24 6.08 -13.02 7.92
C GLN A 24 6.21 -13.95 6.71
N PRO A 25 6.74 -13.46 5.57
CA PRO A 25 7.04 -14.29 4.41
C PRO A 25 8.06 -15.40 4.73
N ASN A 26 7.89 -16.56 4.09
CA ASN A 26 8.82 -17.69 4.19
C ASN A 26 9.29 -18.15 2.79
N PRO A 27 10.31 -17.47 2.21
CA PRO A 27 10.84 -17.82 0.89
C PRO A 27 11.37 -19.26 0.81
N ALA A 28 12.01 -19.75 1.88
CA ALA A 28 12.57 -21.10 1.91
C ALA A 28 11.50 -22.20 1.73
N LYS A 29 10.28 -21.99 2.26
CA LYS A 29 9.14 -22.87 2.02
C LYS A 29 8.49 -22.63 0.66
N ALA A 30 8.54 -21.42 0.12
CA ALA A 30 7.90 -21.02 -1.12
C ALA A 30 8.69 -21.46 -2.37
N ASP A 31 10.02 -21.30 -2.36
CA ASP A 31 10.89 -21.51 -3.53
C ASP A 31 10.82 -22.90 -4.18
N PRO A 32 10.67 -24.01 -3.44
CA PRO A 32 10.42 -25.31 -4.07
C PRO A 32 9.15 -25.30 -4.94
N TRP A 33 8.07 -24.65 -4.49
CA TRP A 33 6.83 -24.56 -5.25
C TRP A 33 7.01 -23.80 -6.54
N PHE A 34 7.70 -22.66 -6.51
CA PHE A 34 7.94 -21.85 -7.70
C PHE A 34 8.80 -22.58 -8.73
N ARG A 35 9.85 -23.28 -8.30
CA ARG A 35 10.65 -24.14 -9.21
C ARG A 35 9.81 -25.25 -9.85
N HIS A 36 8.93 -25.89 -9.09
CA HIS A 36 8.02 -26.88 -9.65
C HIS A 36 6.98 -26.25 -10.59
N ALA A 37 6.51 -25.04 -10.28
CA ALA A 37 5.57 -24.30 -11.12
C ALA A 37 6.17 -23.98 -12.48
N ASP A 38 7.44 -23.56 -12.53
CA ASP A 38 8.14 -23.31 -13.79
C ASP A 38 8.29 -24.59 -14.63
N ASN A 39 8.67 -25.72 -14.02
CA ASN A 39 8.73 -26.99 -14.74
C ASN A 39 7.36 -27.41 -15.31
N ALA A 40 6.28 -27.19 -14.56
CA ALA A 40 4.92 -27.47 -15.01
C ALA A 40 4.49 -26.53 -16.14
N LYS A 41 4.85 -25.24 -16.06
CA LYS A 41 4.63 -24.23 -17.12
C LYS A 41 5.33 -24.63 -18.40
N ASP A 42 6.60 -25.00 -18.33
CA ASP A 42 7.40 -25.42 -19.50
C ASP A 42 6.85 -26.69 -20.15
N SER A 43 6.18 -27.53 -19.36
CA SER A 43 5.47 -28.72 -19.82
C SER A 43 4.03 -28.46 -20.27
N LEU A 44 3.62 -27.19 -20.40
CA LEU A 44 2.26 -26.74 -20.76
C LEU A 44 1.15 -27.24 -19.83
N GLN A 45 1.48 -27.63 -18.60
CA GLN A 45 0.52 -28.03 -17.58
C GLN A 45 -0.04 -26.80 -16.84
N ASN A 46 -0.64 -25.87 -17.58
CA ASN A 46 -1.00 -24.53 -17.08
C ASN A 46 -1.86 -24.55 -15.81
N ALA A 47 -2.91 -25.37 -15.76
CA ALA A 47 -3.78 -25.49 -14.59
C ALA A 47 -3.00 -25.92 -13.33
N TYR A 48 -2.04 -26.82 -13.49
CA TYR A 48 -1.21 -27.34 -12.41
C TYR A 48 -0.12 -26.33 -12.01
N ALA A 49 0.51 -25.67 -12.99
CA ALA A 49 1.45 -24.58 -12.74
C ALA A 49 0.80 -23.46 -11.91
N LEU A 50 -0.43 -23.06 -12.23
CA LEU A 50 -1.18 -22.06 -11.45
C LEU A 50 -1.41 -22.50 -9.99
N LYS A 51 -1.73 -23.79 -9.77
CA LYS A 51 -1.87 -24.34 -8.42
C LYS A 51 -0.55 -24.23 -7.66
N LEU A 52 0.57 -24.61 -8.29
CA LEU A 52 1.89 -24.57 -7.67
C LEU A 52 2.35 -23.14 -7.35
N PHE A 53 2.14 -22.18 -8.26
CA PHE A 53 2.40 -20.77 -7.97
C PHE A 53 1.60 -20.29 -6.76
N ALA A 54 0.30 -20.58 -6.70
CA ALA A 54 -0.52 -20.21 -5.56
C ALA A 54 -0.08 -20.91 -4.26
N SER A 55 0.29 -22.20 -4.32
CA SER A 55 0.85 -22.91 -3.18
C SER A 55 2.12 -22.24 -2.65
N GLY A 56 3.02 -21.76 -3.52
CA GLY A 56 4.18 -20.97 -3.10
C GLY A 56 3.79 -19.63 -2.46
N LEU A 57 2.87 -18.90 -3.09
CA LEU A 57 2.36 -17.62 -2.59
C LEU A 57 1.66 -17.72 -1.23
N SER A 58 1.18 -18.91 -0.85
CA SER A 58 0.63 -19.14 0.49
C SER A 58 1.67 -18.98 1.61
N PHE A 59 2.96 -19.11 1.27
CA PHE A 59 4.08 -18.95 2.20
C PHE A 59 4.83 -17.63 2.02
N ASP A 60 4.89 -17.09 0.80
CA ASP A 60 5.60 -15.85 0.48
C ASP A 60 4.79 -14.99 -0.50
N ASN A 61 4.16 -13.94 0.02
CA ASN A 61 3.38 -12.99 -0.77
C ASN A 61 4.24 -11.87 -1.40
N THR A 62 5.58 -11.91 -1.30
CA THR A 62 6.44 -10.81 -1.78
C THR A 62 6.84 -10.95 -3.26
N ARG A 63 6.50 -12.09 -3.88
CA ARG A 63 6.96 -12.52 -5.20
C ARG A 63 6.20 -11.90 -6.38
N LEU A 64 6.09 -10.57 -6.39
CA LEU A 64 5.43 -9.83 -7.47
C LEU A 64 6.16 -9.98 -8.82
N ASP A 65 7.45 -10.36 -8.80
CA ASP A 65 8.25 -10.70 -9.97
C ASP A 65 7.66 -11.87 -10.78
N LEU A 66 6.83 -12.72 -10.16
CA LEU A 66 6.24 -13.89 -10.80
C LEU A 66 4.95 -13.58 -11.59
N VAL A 67 4.41 -12.37 -11.50
CA VAL A 67 3.08 -12.06 -12.07
C VAL A 67 3.02 -12.36 -13.57
N GLU A 68 4.04 -12.01 -14.34
CA GLU A 68 4.03 -12.25 -15.79
C GLU A 68 3.97 -13.74 -16.12
N SER A 69 4.77 -14.56 -15.43
CA SER A 69 4.74 -16.02 -15.60
C SER A 69 3.37 -16.58 -15.20
N ILE A 70 2.81 -16.14 -14.07
CA ILE A 70 1.51 -16.60 -13.58
C ILE A 70 0.39 -16.22 -14.56
N LEU A 71 0.36 -14.98 -15.04
CA LEU A 71 -0.66 -14.51 -15.98
C LEU A 71 -0.54 -15.23 -17.33
N SER A 72 0.68 -15.54 -17.80
CA SER A 72 0.86 -16.31 -19.03
C SER A 72 0.21 -17.70 -18.94
N CYS A 73 0.39 -18.40 -17.81
CA CYS A 73 -0.29 -19.67 -17.55
C CYS A 73 -1.81 -19.51 -17.50
N ALA A 74 -2.32 -18.46 -16.86
CA ALA A 74 -3.75 -18.21 -16.73
C ALA A 74 -4.42 -17.91 -18.08
N ILE A 75 -3.77 -17.12 -18.93
CA ILE A 75 -4.21 -16.84 -20.29
C ILE A 75 -4.22 -18.12 -21.12
N LEU A 76 -3.13 -18.90 -21.12
CA LEU A 76 -3.06 -20.16 -21.86
C LEU A 76 -4.10 -21.19 -21.38
N HIS A 77 -4.30 -21.30 -20.06
CA HIS A 77 -5.34 -22.16 -19.48
C HIS A 77 -6.73 -21.77 -19.99
N ARG A 78 -7.06 -20.47 -19.98
CA ARG A 78 -8.33 -19.95 -20.51
C ARG A 78 -8.49 -20.26 -22.00
N ASP A 79 -7.47 -19.98 -22.80
CA ASP A 79 -7.51 -20.14 -24.26
C ASP A 79 -7.63 -21.62 -24.67
N GLN A 80 -7.18 -22.54 -23.81
CA GLN A 80 -7.37 -23.99 -23.94
C GLN A 80 -8.75 -24.48 -23.46
N GLY A 81 -9.68 -23.58 -23.11
CA GLY A 81 -11.01 -23.95 -22.59
C GLY A 81 -10.98 -24.48 -21.16
N GLY A 82 -9.97 -24.09 -20.39
CA GLY A 82 -9.74 -24.55 -19.03
C GLY A 82 -10.90 -24.24 -18.08
N LYS A 83 -11.13 -25.12 -17.11
CA LYS A 83 -12.21 -25.00 -16.13
C LYS A 83 -11.80 -24.13 -14.93
N SER A 84 -12.80 -23.56 -14.26
CA SER A 84 -12.66 -22.86 -12.98
C SER A 84 -12.01 -23.74 -11.90
N ALA A 85 -11.45 -23.09 -10.87
CA ALA A 85 -10.78 -23.78 -9.77
C ALA A 85 -11.74 -24.70 -8.98
N PRO A 86 -11.42 -26.00 -8.84
CA PRO A 86 -12.14 -26.90 -7.95
C PRO A 86 -12.14 -26.40 -6.49
N SER A 87 -13.26 -26.59 -5.78
CA SER A 87 -13.37 -26.20 -4.38
C SER A 87 -12.39 -26.94 -3.46
N SER A 88 -12.01 -28.17 -3.79
CA SER A 88 -11.00 -28.94 -3.05
C SER A 88 -9.62 -28.26 -3.11
N GLU A 89 -9.18 -27.87 -4.30
CA GLU A 89 -7.87 -27.22 -4.48
C GLU A 89 -7.82 -25.84 -3.83
N LYS A 90 -8.91 -25.06 -3.90
CA LYS A 90 -8.99 -23.77 -3.20
C LYS A 90 -8.83 -23.93 -1.69
N LYS A 91 -9.51 -24.92 -1.09
CA LYS A 91 -9.41 -25.22 0.35
C LYS A 91 -8.03 -25.74 0.73
N GLU A 92 -7.42 -26.54 -0.15
CA GLU A 92 -6.06 -27.04 0.03
C GLU A 92 -5.09 -25.86 0.13
N ILE A 93 -5.06 -24.97 -0.88
CA ILE A 93 -4.19 -23.78 -0.91
C ILE A 93 -4.45 -22.87 0.29
N GLU A 94 -5.72 -22.66 0.64
CA GLU A 94 -6.12 -21.82 1.78
C GLU A 94 -5.50 -22.28 3.11
N GLY A 95 -5.30 -23.59 3.28
CA GLY A 95 -4.77 -24.18 4.52
C GLY A 95 -3.24 -24.33 4.57
N MET A 96 -2.50 -23.97 3.52
CA MET A 96 -1.06 -24.32 3.43
C MET A 96 -0.15 -23.42 4.27
N GLY A 97 -0.37 -22.12 4.20
CA GLY A 97 0.52 -21.12 4.77
C GLY A 97 -0.23 -19.88 5.23
N PRO A 98 0.47 -18.93 5.88
CA PRO A 98 -0.17 -17.79 6.51
C PRO A 98 -0.87 -16.86 5.51
N TYR A 99 -0.48 -16.88 4.23
CA TYR A 99 -1.13 -16.13 3.16
C TYR A 99 -2.12 -16.98 2.34
N GLY A 100 -2.55 -18.13 2.86
CA GLY A 100 -3.35 -19.10 2.13
C GLY A 100 -4.65 -18.53 1.55
N LYS A 101 -5.36 -17.65 2.27
CA LYS A 101 -6.59 -17.02 1.75
C LYS A 101 -6.31 -16.08 0.57
N PHE A 102 -5.27 -15.26 0.66
CA PHE A 102 -4.77 -14.44 -0.45
C PHE A 102 -4.43 -15.32 -1.66
N ALA A 103 -3.61 -16.35 -1.45
CA ALA A 103 -3.18 -17.23 -2.52
C ALA A 103 -4.33 -18.01 -3.17
N SER A 104 -5.28 -18.49 -2.36
CA SER A 104 -6.47 -19.21 -2.83
C SER A 104 -7.40 -18.31 -3.63
N ALA A 105 -7.59 -17.06 -3.21
CA ALA A 105 -8.39 -16.09 -3.95
C ALA A 105 -7.73 -15.71 -5.28
N TYR A 106 -6.41 -15.52 -5.29
CA TYR A 106 -5.67 -15.27 -6.53
C TYR A 106 -5.77 -16.45 -7.49
N TYR A 107 -5.57 -17.68 -7.00
CA TYR A 107 -5.76 -18.91 -7.77
C TYR A 107 -7.16 -19.03 -8.37
N ALA A 108 -8.19 -18.73 -7.57
CA ALA A 108 -9.57 -18.76 -8.02
C ALA A 108 -9.80 -17.79 -9.19
N TRP A 109 -9.24 -16.57 -9.12
CA TRP A 109 -9.34 -15.61 -10.21
C TRP A 109 -8.53 -16.02 -11.45
N LEU A 110 -7.30 -16.51 -11.29
CA LEU A 110 -6.47 -16.97 -12.41
C LEU A 110 -7.10 -18.13 -13.18
N ARG A 111 -7.88 -18.97 -12.49
CA ARG A 111 -8.64 -20.07 -13.10
C ARG A 111 -9.98 -19.62 -13.70
N ASP A 112 -10.35 -18.35 -13.54
CA ASP A 112 -11.59 -17.74 -14.03
C ASP A 112 -11.39 -16.24 -14.35
N LEU A 113 -10.41 -15.93 -15.22
CA LEU A 113 -9.91 -14.56 -15.44
C LEU A 113 -10.97 -13.54 -15.86
N GLY A 114 -12.08 -13.98 -16.46
CA GLY A 114 -13.18 -13.11 -16.88
C GLY A 114 -14.16 -12.74 -15.77
N ASN A 115 -14.05 -13.36 -14.59
CA ASN A 115 -15.04 -13.22 -13.53
C ASN A 115 -14.71 -12.07 -12.57
N ILE A 116 -15.36 -10.93 -12.79
CA ILE A 116 -15.18 -9.70 -12.00
C ILE A 116 -15.39 -9.92 -10.50
N LYS A 117 -16.38 -10.73 -10.10
CA LYS A 117 -16.65 -10.97 -8.67
C LYS A 117 -15.49 -11.69 -7.99
N VAL A 118 -14.88 -12.64 -8.69
CA VAL A 118 -13.72 -13.39 -8.18
C VAL A 118 -12.47 -12.50 -8.17
N ALA A 119 -12.32 -11.61 -9.15
CA ALA A 119 -11.24 -10.62 -9.18
C ALA A 119 -11.31 -9.63 -8.00
N LEU A 120 -12.52 -9.13 -7.67
CA LEU A 120 -12.75 -8.27 -6.51
C LEU A 120 -12.48 -9.02 -5.19
N GLU A 121 -12.84 -10.30 -5.10
CA GLU A 121 -12.49 -11.14 -3.94
C GLU A 121 -10.97 -11.25 -3.76
N PHE A 122 -10.24 -11.50 -4.85
CA PHE A 122 -8.78 -11.51 -4.82
C PHE A 122 -8.21 -10.19 -4.27
N MET A 123 -8.68 -9.06 -4.78
CA MET A 123 -8.18 -7.75 -4.36
C MET A 123 -8.48 -7.51 -2.86
N ARG A 124 -9.64 -7.93 -2.37
CA ARG A 124 -9.98 -7.86 -0.94
C ARG A 124 -9.05 -8.70 -0.08
N GLN A 125 -8.78 -9.94 -0.49
CA GLN A 125 -7.84 -10.81 0.24
C GLN A 125 -6.39 -10.30 0.14
N ALA A 126 -5.99 -9.66 -0.96
CA ALA A 126 -4.68 -9.04 -1.05
C ALA A 126 -4.51 -7.95 0.01
N LEU A 127 -5.49 -7.07 0.18
CA LEU A 127 -5.43 -6.00 1.18
C LEU A 127 -5.50 -6.54 2.61
N ALA A 128 -6.35 -7.53 2.88
CA ALA A 128 -6.48 -8.16 4.19
C ALA A 128 -5.21 -8.90 4.68
N PHE A 129 -4.27 -9.17 3.79
CA PHE A 129 -3.01 -9.88 4.07
C PHE A 129 -1.77 -9.02 3.78
N ASP A 130 -1.91 -7.69 3.84
CA ASP A 130 -0.84 -6.70 3.62
C ASP A 130 -0.11 -6.85 2.26
N SER A 131 -0.79 -7.42 1.26
CA SER A 131 -0.30 -7.61 -0.12
C SER A 131 -0.72 -6.45 -1.03
N MET A 132 -0.66 -5.20 -0.58
CA MET A 132 -1.11 -4.02 -1.34
C MET A 132 -0.47 -3.94 -2.74
N ALA A 133 0.79 -4.33 -2.88
CA ALA A 133 1.48 -4.36 -4.17
C ALA A 133 0.77 -5.24 -5.22
N TRP A 134 0.19 -6.37 -4.80
CA TRP A 134 -0.59 -7.26 -5.66
C TRP A 134 -1.92 -6.65 -6.07
N ALA A 135 -2.63 -6.03 -5.11
CA ALA A 135 -3.86 -5.30 -5.42
C ALA A 135 -3.61 -4.22 -6.46
N ASN A 136 -2.56 -3.41 -6.28
CA ASN A 136 -2.20 -2.32 -7.18
C ASN A 136 -1.75 -2.79 -8.55
N HIS A 137 -0.94 -3.84 -8.62
CA HIS A 137 -0.50 -4.41 -9.90
C HIS A 137 -1.69 -4.83 -10.79
N HIS A 138 -2.72 -5.42 -10.18
CA HIS A 138 -3.88 -5.94 -10.92
C HIS A 138 -5.05 -4.95 -11.05
N ALA A 139 -5.03 -3.83 -10.33
CA ALA A 139 -6.15 -2.89 -10.27
C ALA A 139 -6.59 -2.41 -11.67
N ASN A 140 -5.64 -2.03 -12.53
CA ASN A 140 -5.93 -1.62 -13.90
C ASN A 140 -6.59 -2.72 -14.74
N THR A 141 -6.18 -3.96 -14.56
CA THR A 141 -6.80 -5.11 -15.24
C THR A 141 -8.25 -5.29 -14.78
N ILE A 142 -8.50 -5.24 -13.48
CA ILE A 142 -9.85 -5.38 -12.90
C ILE A 142 -10.76 -4.21 -13.30
N PHE A 143 -10.21 -3.01 -13.40
CA PHE A 143 -10.92 -1.84 -13.93
C PHE A 143 -11.31 -2.03 -15.40
N LYS A 144 -10.38 -2.49 -16.25
CA LYS A 144 -10.68 -2.80 -17.66
C LYS A 144 -11.71 -3.91 -17.81
N MET A 145 -11.68 -4.93 -16.95
CA MET A 145 -12.72 -5.96 -16.90
C MET A 145 -14.09 -5.34 -16.67
N HIS A 146 -14.21 -4.39 -15.73
CA HIS A 146 -15.45 -3.66 -15.50
C HIS A 146 -15.90 -2.83 -16.72
N LEU A 147 -14.97 -2.18 -17.44
CA LEU A 147 -15.34 -1.44 -18.66
C LEU A 147 -15.89 -2.35 -19.77
N SER A 148 -15.30 -3.54 -19.93
CA SER A 148 -15.67 -4.47 -21.00
C SER A 148 -16.88 -5.36 -20.68
N GLY A 149 -17.25 -5.47 -19.39
CA GLY A 149 -18.25 -6.41 -18.90
C GLY A 149 -19.59 -5.77 -18.54
N LYS A 150 -20.60 -6.62 -18.30
CA LYS A 150 -21.83 -6.17 -17.62
C LYS A 150 -21.52 -5.92 -16.15
N THR A 151 -21.47 -4.65 -15.77
CA THR A 151 -21.19 -4.24 -14.39
C THR A 151 -22.42 -3.68 -13.71
N SER A 152 -22.33 -3.55 -12.40
CA SER A 152 -23.32 -2.86 -11.58
C SER A 152 -22.64 -1.71 -10.86
N LYS A 153 -23.43 -0.71 -10.47
CA LYS A 153 -23.00 0.35 -9.56
C LYS A 153 -22.27 -0.22 -8.35
N LYS A 154 -22.83 -1.27 -7.72
CA LYS A 154 -22.23 -1.95 -6.57
C LYS A 154 -20.81 -2.45 -6.85
N GLY A 155 -20.57 -3.02 -8.03
CA GLY A 155 -19.23 -3.50 -8.42
C GLY A 155 -18.22 -2.36 -8.57
N TRP A 156 -18.63 -1.25 -9.20
CA TRP A 156 -17.79 -0.05 -9.32
C TRP A 156 -17.49 0.60 -7.97
N VAL A 157 -18.49 0.71 -7.08
CA VAL A 157 -18.31 1.20 -5.71
C VAL A 157 -17.35 0.31 -4.92
N GLU A 158 -17.46 -1.02 -5.07
CA GLU A 158 -16.54 -1.95 -4.43
C GLU A 158 -15.11 -1.78 -4.95
N LEU A 159 -14.92 -1.65 -6.27
CA LEU A 159 -13.60 -1.38 -6.85
C LEU A 159 -13.02 -0.04 -6.37
N MET A 160 -13.84 1.01 -6.29
CA MET A 160 -13.44 2.32 -5.75
C MET A 160 -12.89 2.18 -4.34
N ARG A 161 -13.62 1.50 -3.45
CA ARG A 161 -13.23 1.29 -2.05
C ARG A 161 -11.92 0.53 -1.94
N LEU A 162 -11.79 -0.59 -2.66
CA LEU A 162 -10.58 -1.41 -2.64
C LEU A 162 -9.37 -0.65 -3.20
N CYS A 163 -9.54 0.16 -4.26
CA CYS A 163 -8.47 1.01 -4.76
C CYS A 163 -8.11 2.12 -3.76
N GLY A 164 -9.08 2.69 -3.05
CA GLY A 164 -8.85 3.66 -1.99
C GLY A 164 -8.03 3.07 -0.83
N GLU A 165 -8.40 1.88 -0.36
CA GLU A 165 -7.66 1.14 0.66
C GLU A 165 -6.24 0.77 0.20
N ALA A 166 -6.06 0.51 -1.09
CA ALA A 166 -4.75 0.27 -1.72
C ALA A 166 -3.94 1.55 -1.99
N ASN A 167 -4.42 2.73 -1.57
CA ASN A 167 -3.87 4.05 -1.90
C ASN A 167 -3.74 4.34 -3.41
N ASN A 168 -4.51 3.63 -4.25
CA ASN A 168 -4.57 3.85 -5.69
C ASN A 168 -5.65 4.89 -6.00
N TRP A 169 -5.37 6.12 -5.59
CA TRP A 169 -6.35 7.21 -5.56
C TRP A 169 -6.92 7.56 -6.93
N ASP A 170 -6.08 7.57 -7.97
CA ASP A 170 -6.56 7.90 -9.32
C ASP A 170 -7.52 6.85 -9.86
N LEU A 171 -7.26 5.56 -9.64
CA LEU A 171 -8.16 4.51 -10.10
C LEU A 171 -9.42 4.42 -9.23
N ALA A 172 -9.30 4.71 -7.94
CA ALA A 172 -10.45 4.84 -7.05
C ALA A 172 -11.41 5.93 -7.53
N GLN A 173 -10.90 7.13 -7.85
CA GLN A 173 -11.73 8.22 -8.35
C GLN A 173 -12.38 7.89 -9.70
N GLN A 174 -11.65 7.24 -10.61
CA GLN A 174 -12.21 6.78 -11.88
C GLN A 174 -13.33 5.74 -11.68
N ALA A 175 -13.16 4.80 -10.76
CA ALA A 175 -14.19 3.81 -10.43
C ALA A 175 -15.41 4.45 -9.78
N GLY A 176 -15.22 5.42 -8.89
CA GLY A 176 -16.30 6.21 -8.28
C GLY A 176 -17.07 7.02 -9.33
N ALA A 177 -16.38 7.67 -10.27
CA ALA A 177 -17.01 8.36 -11.38
C ALA A 177 -17.88 7.42 -12.23
N LYS A 178 -17.39 6.21 -12.53
CA LYS A 178 -18.16 5.18 -13.24
C LYS A 178 -19.38 4.71 -12.45
N ALA A 179 -19.27 4.58 -11.13
CA ALA A 179 -20.43 4.28 -10.28
C ALA A 179 -21.47 5.41 -10.31
N ARG A 180 -21.02 6.67 -10.28
CA ARG A 180 -21.88 7.87 -10.31
C ARG A 180 -22.59 8.03 -11.65
N GLU A 181 -21.93 7.72 -12.76
CA GLU A 181 -22.57 7.70 -14.08
C GLU A 181 -23.80 6.77 -14.13
N LEU A 182 -23.77 5.67 -13.37
CA LEU A 182 -24.88 4.69 -13.31
C LEU A 182 -26.03 5.14 -12.41
N ASP A 183 -25.77 6.01 -11.44
CA ASP A 183 -26.77 6.61 -10.56
C ASP A 183 -26.31 7.97 -10.05
N PRO A 184 -26.61 9.05 -10.79
CA PRO A 184 -26.22 10.41 -10.41
C PRO A 184 -26.93 10.95 -9.17
N SER A 185 -27.98 10.27 -8.68
CA SER A 185 -28.78 10.72 -7.54
C SER A 185 -28.27 10.22 -6.19
N ASP A 186 -27.25 9.36 -6.19
CA ASP A 186 -26.66 8.81 -4.99
C ASP A 186 -25.78 9.83 -4.25
N GLY A 187 -26.40 10.57 -3.32
CA GLY A 187 -25.71 11.53 -2.46
C GLY A 187 -24.71 10.89 -1.49
N ASP A 188 -24.89 9.61 -1.14
CA ASP A 188 -23.96 8.89 -0.27
C ASP A 188 -22.65 8.60 -1.01
N LEU A 189 -22.74 8.18 -2.27
CA LEU A 189 -21.58 7.99 -3.14
C LEU A 189 -20.80 9.29 -3.34
N ASP A 190 -21.50 10.42 -3.55
CA ASP A 190 -20.87 11.74 -3.67
C ASP A 190 -20.11 12.12 -2.38
N THR A 191 -20.65 11.77 -1.22
CA THR A 191 -20.01 11.99 0.07
C THR A 191 -18.77 11.11 0.23
N GLU A 192 -18.87 9.84 -0.17
CA GLU A 192 -17.76 8.89 -0.11
C GLU A 192 -16.60 9.30 -1.02
N MET A 193 -16.88 9.76 -2.25
CA MET A 193 -15.84 10.26 -3.16
C MET A 193 -15.13 11.51 -2.63
N LYS A 194 -15.83 12.39 -1.89
CA LYS A 194 -15.21 13.54 -1.19
C LYS A 194 -14.31 13.07 -0.04
N ASN A 195 -14.75 12.09 0.74
CA ASN A 195 -13.94 11.51 1.80
C ASN A 195 -12.68 10.86 1.23
N LEU A 196 -12.79 10.17 0.10
CA LEU A 196 -11.64 9.58 -0.58
C LEU A 196 -10.63 10.64 -1.06
N ALA A 197 -11.11 11.77 -1.58
CA ALA A 197 -10.26 12.91 -1.93
C ALA A 197 -9.54 13.50 -0.70
N ALA A 198 -10.23 13.60 0.43
CA ALA A 198 -9.63 14.05 1.69
C ALA A 198 -8.55 13.06 2.19
N SER A 199 -8.82 11.74 2.15
CA SER A 199 -7.85 10.71 2.52
C SER A 199 -6.58 10.75 1.66
N ARG A 200 -6.74 11.00 0.34
CA ARG A 200 -5.61 11.26 -0.57
C ARG A 200 -4.78 12.45 -0.08
N ALA A 201 -5.41 13.60 0.18
CA ALA A 201 -4.71 14.80 0.62
C ALA A 201 -3.98 14.61 1.97
N MET A 202 -4.56 13.85 2.90
CA MET A 202 -3.92 13.51 4.18
C MET A 202 -2.69 12.61 3.99
N THR A 203 -2.78 11.64 3.08
CA THR A 203 -1.69 10.70 2.77
C THR A 203 -0.56 11.39 2.01
N GLU A 204 -0.88 12.17 0.98
CA GLU A 204 0.11 12.96 0.21
C GLU A 204 0.74 14.07 1.07
N GLY A 205 0.00 14.62 2.03
CA GLY A 205 0.48 15.64 2.97
C GLY A 205 1.31 15.10 4.14
N GLY A 206 1.56 13.78 4.24
CA GLY A 206 2.39 13.18 5.29
C GLY A 206 1.76 13.16 6.69
N TYR A 207 0.48 13.52 6.83
CA TYR A 207 -0.20 13.58 8.13
C TYR A 207 -0.40 12.18 8.75
N THR A 208 -0.52 11.14 7.93
CA THR A 208 -0.64 9.74 8.36
C THR A 208 0.65 9.23 9.03
N GLU A 209 1.82 9.58 8.49
CA GLU A 209 3.12 9.25 9.09
C GLU A 209 3.41 10.07 10.35
N ALA A 210 2.86 11.28 10.44
CA ALA A 210 3.06 12.19 11.56
C ALA A 210 2.28 11.81 12.83
N ALA A 211 1.18 11.07 12.70
CA ALA A 211 0.27 10.72 13.80
C ALA A 211 0.78 9.56 14.69
N GLY A 212 1.73 8.74 14.20
CA GLY A 212 2.20 7.52 14.89
C GLY A 212 3.61 7.58 15.47
N ASN A 213 4.41 8.60 15.14
CA ASN A 213 5.78 8.74 15.62
C ASN A 213 5.89 9.94 16.56
N GLU A 214 6.37 9.74 17.80
CA GLU A 214 6.84 10.84 18.67
C GLU A 214 7.99 11.57 17.98
N GLY A 215 7.67 12.57 17.16
CA GLY A 215 8.61 13.28 16.30
C GLY A 215 8.07 13.68 14.94
N GLY A 216 6.99 13.05 14.47
CA GLY A 216 6.33 13.38 13.19
C GLY A 216 5.77 14.80 13.16
N PHE A 217 5.10 15.21 14.23
CA PHE A 217 4.61 16.58 14.40
C PHE A 217 5.75 17.61 14.49
N ARG A 218 6.87 17.28 15.17
CA ARG A 218 8.05 18.15 15.25
C ARG A 218 8.77 18.28 13.91
N LYS A 219 8.84 17.20 13.11
CA LYS A 219 9.42 17.21 11.76
C LYS A 219 8.59 18.08 10.82
N MET A 220 7.26 17.99 10.88
CA MET A 220 6.36 18.82 10.09
C MET A 220 6.41 20.31 10.49
N ILE A 221 6.52 20.63 11.78
CA ILE A 221 6.75 22.03 12.23
C ILE A 221 8.10 22.53 11.70
N LYS A 222 9.16 21.72 11.80
CA LYS A 222 10.49 22.11 11.32
C LYS A 222 10.53 22.36 9.81
N ASP A 223 9.79 21.57 9.03
CA ASP A 223 9.66 21.79 7.59
C ASP A 223 8.79 23.00 7.26
N ALA A 224 7.76 23.29 8.06
CA ALA A 224 6.96 24.51 7.93
C ALA A 224 7.77 25.78 8.27
N ASP A 225 8.60 25.75 9.32
CA ASP A 225 9.51 26.84 9.67
C ASP A 225 10.56 27.04 8.57
N LYS A 226 11.09 25.95 8.00
CA LYS A 226 12.02 26.01 6.87
C LYS A 226 11.37 26.53 5.58
N GLN A 227 10.11 26.21 5.32
CA GLN A 227 9.35 26.79 4.21
C GLN A 227 9.08 28.28 4.43
N LYS A 228 8.85 28.69 5.67
CA LYS A 228 8.70 30.10 6.03
C LYS A 228 10.01 30.87 5.87
N GLU A 229 11.14 30.30 6.29
CA GLU A 229 12.48 30.86 6.02
C GLU A 229 12.75 30.99 4.51
N LEU A 230 12.42 29.98 3.70
CA LEU A 230 12.59 30.05 2.25
C LEU A 230 11.71 31.13 1.61
N GLN A 231 10.47 31.31 2.07
CA GLN A 231 9.60 32.39 1.61
C GLN A 231 10.09 33.77 2.07
N GLU A 232 10.63 33.87 3.29
CA GLU A 232 11.24 35.10 3.79
C GLU A 232 12.54 35.43 3.03
N GLU A 233 13.37 34.43 2.69
CA GLU A 233 14.55 34.58 1.84
C GLU A 233 14.19 34.98 0.39
N GLU A 234 13.13 34.42 -0.17
CA GLU A 234 12.63 34.77 -1.50
C GLU A 234 12.06 36.20 -1.53
N THR A 235 11.42 36.63 -0.43
CA THR A 235 10.96 38.02 -0.24
C THR A 235 12.15 38.98 -0.05
N LEU A 236 13.19 38.57 0.66
CA LEU A 236 14.46 39.32 0.84
C LEU A 236 15.27 39.44 -0.47
N ALA A 237 15.16 38.48 -1.38
CA ALA A 237 15.80 38.53 -2.69
C ALA A 237 15.19 39.61 -3.62
N GLY A 238 13.99 40.13 -3.29
CA GLY A 238 13.23 41.08 -4.09
C GLY A 238 13.40 42.57 -3.78
N GLY A 239 14.23 42.98 -2.80
CA GLY A 239 14.32 44.40 -2.40
C GLY A 239 15.73 44.84 -2.01
N ALA A 240 16.30 45.79 -2.75
CA ALA A 240 17.62 46.37 -2.47
C ALA A 240 17.65 47.34 -1.27
N GLU A 241 16.53 47.57 -0.58
CA GLU A 241 16.37 48.69 0.37
C GLU A 241 16.39 48.30 1.86
N THR A 242 16.63 47.03 2.22
CA THR A 242 16.52 46.54 3.61
C THR A 242 17.74 45.76 4.10
N ALA A 243 18.96 46.22 3.82
CA ALA A 243 20.20 45.54 4.22
C ALA A 243 20.52 45.60 5.73
N ALA A 244 19.85 46.45 6.52
CA ALA A 244 20.19 46.67 7.93
C ALA A 244 19.91 45.45 8.84
N ALA A 245 18.72 44.86 8.73
CA ALA A 245 18.34 43.72 9.58
C ALA A 245 19.08 42.41 9.23
N PRO A 246 19.33 42.08 7.94
CA PRO A 246 20.16 40.93 7.58
C PRO A 246 21.62 41.08 8.00
N LEU A 247 22.19 42.29 7.96
CA LEU A 247 23.57 42.53 8.40
C LEU A 247 23.73 42.32 9.91
N GLU A 248 22.78 42.78 10.70
CA GLU A 248 22.81 42.61 12.16
C GLU A 248 22.71 41.14 12.56
N ARG A 249 21.82 40.37 11.92
CA ARG A 249 21.73 38.91 12.13
C ARG A 249 23.02 38.18 11.74
N ALA A 250 23.65 38.58 10.64
CA ALA A 250 24.93 38.00 10.22
C ALA A 250 26.07 38.33 11.19
N ARG A 251 26.07 39.51 11.82
CA ARG A 251 27.02 39.86 12.89
C ARG A 251 26.82 39.00 14.13
N GLN A 252 25.58 38.85 14.59
CA GLN A 252 25.27 38.04 15.76
C GLN A 252 25.68 36.56 15.56
N ALA A 253 25.47 36.02 14.36
CA ALA A 253 25.90 34.66 14.02
C ALA A 253 27.44 34.52 14.04
N TYR A 254 28.17 35.50 13.52
CA TYR A 254 29.63 35.52 13.59
C TYR A 254 30.15 35.68 15.03
N GLU A 255 29.52 36.52 15.84
CA GLU A 255 29.91 36.72 17.24
C GLU A 255 29.65 35.46 18.11
N ALA A 256 28.59 34.72 17.80
CA ALA A 256 28.26 33.49 18.49
C ALA A 256 29.24 32.33 18.16
N ASP A 257 29.72 32.25 16.92
CA ASP A 257 30.74 31.29 16.51
C ASP A 257 31.69 31.86 15.43
N PRO A 258 32.79 32.51 15.85
CA PRO A 258 33.75 33.11 14.92
C PRO A 258 34.52 32.11 14.04
N ALA A 259 34.46 30.80 14.36
CA ALA A 259 35.12 29.74 13.59
C ALA A 259 34.22 29.15 12.50
N ASP A 260 32.92 29.45 12.49
CA ASP A 260 32.01 29.00 11.44
C ASP A 260 32.28 29.73 10.12
N THR A 261 32.83 29.00 9.16
CA THR A 261 33.14 29.49 7.81
C THR A 261 31.90 30.00 7.07
N ASN A 262 30.69 29.51 7.38
CA ASN A 262 29.46 29.97 6.75
C ASN A 262 29.02 31.33 7.30
N ALA A 263 29.07 31.52 8.62
CA ALA A 263 28.80 32.80 9.27
C ALA A 263 29.76 33.89 8.76
N VAL A 264 31.05 33.56 8.63
CA VAL A 264 32.08 34.45 8.05
C VAL A 264 31.77 34.80 6.59
N ALA A 265 31.49 33.81 5.74
CA ALA A 265 31.21 34.05 4.32
C ALA A 265 29.96 34.91 4.11
N LYS A 266 28.89 34.66 4.89
CA LYS A 266 27.64 35.42 4.82
C LYS A 266 27.83 36.87 5.25
N LEU A 267 28.58 37.11 6.33
CA LEU A 267 28.88 38.46 6.80
C LEU A 267 29.73 39.24 5.78
N LEU A 268 30.77 38.62 5.21
CA LEU A 268 31.60 39.24 4.17
C LEU A 268 30.80 39.62 2.91
N GLN A 269 29.89 38.74 2.48
CA GLN A 269 29.03 39.00 1.33
C GLN A 269 28.13 40.23 1.55
N LEU A 270 27.54 40.34 2.75
CA LEU A 270 26.66 41.45 3.11
C LEU A 270 27.44 42.76 3.30
N LEU A 271 28.62 42.71 3.91
CA LEU A 271 29.50 43.88 4.06
C LEU A 271 29.96 44.43 2.70
N ARG A 272 30.29 43.55 1.74
CA ARG A 272 30.64 43.96 0.37
C ARG A 272 29.49 44.69 -0.32
N ARG A 273 28.27 44.18 -0.17
CA ARG A 273 27.06 44.76 -0.77
C ARG A 273 26.72 46.14 -0.21
N VAL A 274 26.98 46.37 1.09
CA VAL A 274 26.77 47.67 1.75
C VAL A 274 27.93 48.65 1.44
N GLY A 275 29.15 48.16 1.23
CA GLY A 275 30.32 49.00 0.90
C GLY A 275 30.37 49.50 -0.55
N ASP A 276 29.71 48.81 -1.47
CA ASP A 276 29.58 49.21 -2.88
C ASP A 276 28.36 50.17 -3.12
N SER A 277 27.76 50.72 -2.06
CA SER A 277 26.59 51.63 -2.06
C SER A 277 26.97 53.10 -1.85
#